data_AF-A0A017SXT2-F1
#
_entry.id   AF-A0A017SXT2-F1
#
_cell.length_a   1.000
_cell.length_b   1.000
_cell.length_c   1.000
_cell.angle_alpha   90.00
_cell.angle_beta   90.00
_cell.angle_gamma   90.00
#
_symmetry.space_group_name_H-M   'P 1'
#
loop_
_entity.id
_entity.type
_entity.pdbx_description
1 polymer ?
#
loop_
_entity_poly.entity_id
_entity_poly.type
_entity_poly.pdbx_seq_one_letter_code
_entity_poly.pdbx_strand_id
1 'polypeptide(L)'
;MVRPAFRLLAALGFLAACGSPPPAEAPDATPPAEPPPPAAPAPAEEPAPAAEKVPETPAAPAEAAPSDAEVLARDFLKTGGRRIGYSATKKGFAYPLEQRKEDGFRLDILFTDEEGRKRDVMTVCDYAVCVERLDEIAKELLPKLAARLQDDGYASIRGIGWPSGRDELEVNLIGMKLKYTSGRLEGLREGKPPLTLGRLGTKAPELLAVFVVPDVKRLGVLAKPADGKGVVQELHIVKLP
;
A
#
# COMPACT_ATOMS: atom_id res chain seq x y z
N MET A 1 -45.95 -28.41 -44.88
CA MET A 1 -44.85 -29.40 -44.97
C MET A 1 -43.97 -29.20 -43.74
N VAL A 2 -44.36 -29.81 -42.62
CA VAL A 2 -43.77 -31.03 -42.02
C VAL A 2 -42.39 -30.77 -41.40
N ARG A 3 -42.40 -30.58 -40.07
CA ARG A 3 -41.27 -30.83 -39.16
C ARG A 3 -40.85 -32.31 -39.25
N PRO A 4 -39.62 -32.62 -38.84
CA PRO A 4 -39.50 -33.65 -37.82
C PRO A 4 -38.64 -33.21 -36.63
N ALA A 5 -39.21 -33.48 -35.45
CA ALA A 5 -38.48 -33.79 -34.24
C ALA A 5 -37.96 -35.24 -34.32
N PHE A 6 -36.96 -35.58 -33.49
CA PHE A 6 -36.84 -36.82 -32.67
C PHE A 6 -35.41 -36.86 -32.09
N ARG A 7 -35.28 -36.80 -30.75
CA ARG A 7 -35.02 -37.90 -29.78
C ARG A 7 -33.50 -38.21 -29.66
N LEU A 8 -32.83 -38.20 -28.49
CA LEU A 8 -33.01 -38.82 -27.16
C LEU A 8 -31.81 -39.78 -27.00
N LEU A 9 -30.91 -39.57 -26.03
CA LEU A 9 -30.57 -40.55 -24.98
C LEU A 9 -29.33 -40.13 -24.15
N ALA A 10 -29.42 -40.54 -22.89
CA ALA A 10 -28.51 -40.39 -21.78
C ALA A 10 -27.14 -41.07 -21.95
N ALA A 11 -26.16 -40.60 -21.17
CA ALA A 11 -25.18 -41.46 -20.52
C ALA A 11 -24.90 -40.94 -19.10
N LEU A 12 -25.37 -41.71 -18.12
CA LEU A 12 -24.88 -41.68 -16.73
C LEU A 12 -23.43 -42.16 -16.70
N GLY A 13 -22.60 -41.52 -15.87
CA GLY A 13 -21.31 -42.04 -15.44
C GLY A 13 -21.08 -41.71 -13.96
N PHE A 14 -21.19 -42.73 -13.11
CA PHE A 14 -20.83 -42.75 -11.69
C PHE A 14 -19.31 -42.60 -11.50
N LEU A 15 -18.89 -42.00 -10.36
CA LEU A 15 -17.70 -42.30 -9.55
C LEU A 15 -17.76 -41.33 -8.33
N ALA A 16 -18.27 -41.74 -7.16
CA ALA A 16 -17.52 -42.40 -6.09
C ALA A 16 -16.22 -41.66 -5.70
N ALA A 17 -16.29 -40.81 -4.67
CA ALA A 17 -15.15 -40.45 -3.84
C ALA A 17 -15.61 -40.15 -2.41
N CYS A 18 -15.53 -41.18 -1.56
CA CYS A 18 -15.45 -41.04 -0.11
C CYS A 18 -14.15 -40.33 0.28
N GLY A 19 -14.20 -39.49 1.30
CA GLY A 19 -13.00 -38.96 1.92
C GLY A 19 -13.29 -37.78 2.85
N SER A 20 -13.90 -38.05 4.01
CA SER A 20 -13.95 -37.10 5.11
C SER A 20 -12.53 -36.85 5.64
N PRO A 21 -12.06 -35.60 5.77
CA PRO A 21 -10.79 -35.31 6.43
C PRO A 21 -10.89 -35.54 7.94
N PRO A 22 -9.79 -35.97 8.59
CA PRO A 22 -9.77 -36.25 10.03
C PRO A 22 -9.92 -34.98 10.89
N PRO A 23 -10.39 -35.11 12.15
CA PRO A 23 -10.58 -33.98 13.05
C PRO A 23 -9.25 -33.34 13.45
N ALA A 24 -9.29 -32.01 13.63
CA ALA A 24 -8.17 -31.18 14.01
C ALA A 24 -7.60 -31.56 15.39
N GLU A 25 -6.27 -31.75 15.44
CA GLU A 25 -5.50 -31.81 16.68
C GLU A 25 -5.63 -30.49 17.44
N ALA A 26 -5.92 -30.59 18.74
CA ALA A 26 -5.90 -29.48 19.66
C ALA A 26 -4.44 -28.98 19.83
N PRO A 27 -4.18 -27.67 19.82
CA PRO A 27 -2.85 -27.16 20.08
C PRO A 27 -2.44 -27.43 21.52
N ASP A 28 -1.30 -28.12 21.64
CA ASP A 28 -0.59 -28.41 22.87
C ASP A 28 -0.32 -27.13 23.68
N ALA A 29 -0.45 -27.28 24.99
CA ALA A 29 -0.32 -26.20 25.96
C ALA A 29 1.10 -25.61 25.94
N THR A 30 1.20 -24.30 25.80
CA THR A 30 2.43 -23.54 26.01
C THR A 30 2.84 -23.66 27.49
N PRO A 31 4.05 -24.14 27.84
CA PRO A 31 4.53 -24.08 29.21
C PRO A 31 4.77 -22.61 29.64
N PRO A 32 4.47 -22.25 30.90
CA PRO A 32 4.57 -20.88 31.38
C PRO A 32 6.01 -20.36 31.39
N ALA A 33 6.16 -19.09 31.01
CA ALA A 33 7.42 -18.36 31.06
C ALA A 33 7.98 -18.29 32.50
N GLU A 34 9.27 -18.56 32.65
CA GLU A 34 10.02 -18.34 33.88
C GLU A 34 10.02 -16.84 34.26
N PRO A 35 9.83 -16.50 35.55
CA PRO A 35 9.93 -15.12 36.01
C PRO A 35 11.40 -14.64 36.02
N PRO A 36 11.68 -13.37 35.65
CA PRO A 36 13.03 -12.84 35.74
C PRO A 36 13.48 -12.69 37.21
N PRO A 37 14.77 -12.89 37.52
CA PRO A 37 15.31 -12.74 38.87
C PRO A 37 15.28 -11.28 39.37
N PRO A 38 15.26 -11.08 40.71
CA PRO A 38 15.00 -9.79 41.35
C PRO A 38 16.16 -8.80 41.17
N ALA A 39 15.79 -7.51 41.11
CA ALA A 39 16.71 -6.38 41.10
C ALA A 39 17.57 -6.35 42.38
N ALA A 40 18.89 -6.29 42.22
CA ALA A 40 19.83 -6.06 43.30
C ALA A 40 20.00 -4.54 43.57
N PRO A 41 20.32 -4.14 44.81
CA PRO A 41 20.06 -2.82 45.36
C PRO A 41 21.14 -1.78 45.01
N ALA A 42 20.74 -0.52 45.07
CA ALA A 42 21.61 0.64 45.05
C ALA A 42 22.56 0.68 46.27
N PRO A 43 23.77 1.23 46.10
CA PRO A 43 24.45 1.94 47.18
C PRO A 43 24.76 3.41 46.82
N ALA A 44 24.19 4.27 47.66
CA ALA A 44 24.71 5.48 48.31
C ALA A 44 25.70 6.46 47.62
N GLU A 45 25.40 7.73 47.88
CA GLU A 45 26.15 8.98 47.63
C GLU A 45 27.59 9.00 48.19
N GLU A 46 28.49 9.66 47.44
CA GLU A 46 29.35 10.82 47.79
C GLU A 46 30.64 10.81 46.93
N PRO A 47 31.37 11.93 46.72
CA PRO A 47 30.98 13.34 46.68
C PRO A 47 31.34 13.99 45.31
N ALA A 48 30.87 15.22 45.09
CA ALA A 48 31.16 16.01 43.90
C ALA A 48 32.66 16.38 43.75
N PRO A 49 33.25 16.25 42.55
CA PRO A 49 34.39 17.04 42.15
C PRO A 49 33.98 18.17 41.21
N ALA A 50 34.46 19.34 41.58
CA ALA A 50 34.76 20.55 40.81
C ALA A 50 34.28 20.62 39.36
N ALA A 51 33.61 21.74 39.07
CA ALA A 51 33.30 22.24 37.74
C ALA A 51 34.54 22.26 36.82
N GLU A 52 34.68 21.22 36.02
CA GLU A 52 35.52 21.25 34.83
C GLU A 52 34.72 21.93 33.72
N LYS A 53 35.24 23.07 33.22
CA LYS A 53 34.66 23.79 32.08
C LYS A 53 34.62 22.85 30.88
N VAL A 54 33.44 22.29 30.61
CA VAL A 54 33.12 21.69 29.32
C VAL A 54 33.29 22.81 28.29
N PRO A 55 34.18 22.69 27.30
CA PRO A 55 34.18 23.62 26.20
C PRO A 55 32.81 23.50 25.52
N GLU A 56 32.10 24.62 25.40
CA GLU A 56 30.88 24.70 24.61
C GLU A 56 31.22 24.24 23.18
N THR A 57 30.97 22.96 22.91
CA THR A 57 30.86 22.46 21.54
C THR A 57 29.81 23.34 20.87
N PRO A 58 30.12 24.04 19.78
CA PRO A 58 29.13 24.78 19.03
C PRO A 58 28.01 23.79 18.69
N ALA A 59 26.78 24.08 19.14
CA ALA A 59 25.63 23.30 18.74
C ALA A 59 25.67 23.25 17.20
N ALA A 60 25.84 22.05 16.66
CA ALA A 60 25.72 21.83 15.23
C ALA A 60 24.40 22.47 14.78
N PRO A 61 24.36 23.19 13.64
CA PRO A 61 23.11 23.75 13.15
C PRO A 61 22.06 22.66 13.18
N ALA A 62 20.95 22.90 13.87
CA ALA A 62 19.82 21.97 13.86
C ALA A 62 19.48 21.73 12.38
N GLU A 63 19.69 20.50 11.92
CA GLU A 63 19.32 20.09 10.58
C GLU A 63 17.86 20.51 10.37
N ALA A 64 17.60 21.34 9.36
CA ALA A 64 16.25 21.77 9.07
C ALA A 64 15.36 20.53 8.91
N ALA A 65 14.19 20.53 9.56
CA ALA A 65 13.27 19.41 9.45
C ALA A 65 12.99 19.14 7.95
N PRO A 66 13.00 17.88 7.51
CA PRO A 66 12.80 17.55 6.11
C PRO A 66 11.43 18.06 5.65
N SER A 67 11.38 18.60 4.44
CA SER A 67 10.12 19.00 3.80
C SER A 67 9.19 17.81 3.57
N ASP A 68 7.88 18.06 3.45
CA ASP A 68 6.91 17.01 3.13
C ASP A 68 7.25 16.28 1.82
N ALA A 69 7.80 17.00 0.84
CA ALA A 69 8.27 16.45 -0.42
C ALA A 69 9.48 15.51 -0.23
N GLU A 70 10.43 15.86 0.64
CA GLU A 70 11.56 14.99 1.00
C GLU A 70 11.09 13.74 1.74
N VAL A 71 10.13 13.88 2.66
CA VAL A 71 9.55 12.72 3.37
C VAL A 71 8.85 11.80 2.38
N LEU A 72 8.03 12.34 1.48
CA LEU A 72 7.35 11.58 0.43
C LEU A 72 8.34 10.90 -0.52
N ALA A 73 9.40 11.61 -0.94
CA ALA A 73 10.46 11.05 -1.77
C ALA A 73 11.17 9.88 -1.08
N ARG A 74 11.51 10.01 0.20
CA ARG A 74 12.09 8.92 0.99
C ARG A 74 11.14 7.72 1.06
N ASP A 75 9.85 7.95 1.27
CA ASP A 75 8.85 6.88 1.33
C ASP A 75 8.63 6.18 -0.02
N PHE A 76 8.83 6.88 -1.13
CA PHE A 76 8.78 6.30 -2.48
C PHE A 76 9.98 5.41 -2.78
N LEU A 77 11.16 5.77 -2.28
CA LEU A 77 12.40 5.03 -2.49
C LEU A 77 12.58 3.87 -1.50
N LYS A 78 11.86 3.88 -0.38
CA LYS A 78 11.76 2.73 0.51
C LYS A 78 10.84 1.67 -0.11
N THR A 79 11.28 0.42 -0.08
CA THR A 79 10.59 -0.73 -0.71
C THR A 79 9.11 -0.79 -0.31
N GLY A 80 8.24 -1.01 -1.30
CA GLY A 80 6.80 -1.16 -1.11
C GLY A 80 6.01 0.11 -0.76
N GLY A 81 6.51 1.30 -1.10
CA GLY A 81 5.97 2.60 -0.69
C GLY A 81 4.45 2.65 -0.53
N ARG A 82 4.03 2.68 0.73
CA ARG A 82 2.62 2.66 1.18
C ARG A 82 1.95 4.03 1.09
N ARG A 83 2.70 5.03 0.65
CA ARG A 83 2.24 6.42 0.50
C ARG A 83 2.16 6.76 -0.96
N ILE A 84 1.24 7.64 -1.27
CA ILE A 84 1.14 8.28 -2.58
C ILE A 84 1.10 9.79 -2.39
N GLY A 85 1.50 10.51 -3.42
CA GLY A 85 1.41 11.96 -3.49
C GLY A 85 0.20 12.38 -4.34
N TYR A 86 -0.39 13.52 -4.01
CA TYR A 86 -1.31 14.23 -4.89
C TYR A 86 -0.84 15.67 -5.07
N SER A 87 -0.94 16.17 -6.31
CA SER A 87 -0.68 17.56 -6.64
C SER A 87 -1.96 18.23 -7.13
N ALA A 88 -2.39 19.27 -6.43
CA ALA A 88 -3.48 20.14 -6.87
C ALA A 88 -3.08 20.96 -8.11
N THR A 89 -1.80 21.33 -8.20
CA THR A 89 -1.25 22.12 -9.33
C THR A 89 -1.20 21.30 -10.61
N LYS A 90 -0.72 20.06 -10.55
CA LYS A 90 -0.65 19.15 -11.71
C LYS A 90 -1.95 18.39 -11.94
N LYS A 91 -2.87 18.41 -10.97
CA LYS A 91 -4.10 17.62 -10.97
C LYS A 91 -3.77 16.16 -11.23
N GLY A 92 -3.03 15.56 -10.31
CA GLY A 92 -2.44 14.25 -10.55
C GLY A 92 -1.88 13.57 -9.32
N PHE A 93 -1.60 12.28 -9.47
CA PHE A 93 -1.03 11.45 -8.43
C PHE A 93 0.42 11.10 -8.75
N ALA A 94 1.22 10.87 -7.72
CA ALA A 94 2.53 10.27 -7.81
C ALA A 94 2.58 9.05 -6.90
N TYR A 95 3.13 7.92 -7.35
CA TYR A 95 3.24 6.72 -6.52
C TYR A 95 4.36 5.79 -7.00
N PRO A 96 4.94 4.99 -6.10
CA PRO A 96 5.92 3.98 -6.47
C PRO A 96 5.25 2.72 -7.03
N LEU A 97 5.74 2.24 -8.16
CA LEU A 97 5.40 0.96 -8.77
C LEU A 97 6.57 0.00 -8.61
N GLU A 98 6.38 -1.01 -7.75
CA GLU A 98 7.35 -2.09 -7.57
C GLU A 98 6.91 -3.33 -8.37
N GLN A 99 7.85 -3.93 -9.09
CA GLN A 99 7.65 -5.18 -9.83
C GLN A 99 8.70 -6.19 -9.41
N ARG A 100 8.28 -7.37 -8.95
CA ARG A 100 9.16 -8.46 -8.51
C ARG A 100 9.23 -9.58 -9.53
N LYS A 101 10.42 -10.15 -9.66
CA LYS A 101 10.72 -11.39 -10.38
C LYS A 101 11.60 -12.27 -9.49
N GLU A 102 11.91 -13.48 -9.94
CA GLU A 102 12.77 -14.42 -9.21
C GLU A 102 14.19 -13.86 -8.98
N ASP A 103 14.69 -13.05 -9.91
CA ASP A 103 16.04 -12.50 -9.96
C ASP A 103 16.16 -11.07 -9.39
N GLY A 104 15.06 -10.49 -8.88
CA GLY A 104 15.10 -9.18 -8.24
C GLY A 104 13.81 -8.39 -8.35
N PHE A 105 13.91 -7.07 -8.24
CA PHE A 105 12.75 -6.19 -8.35
C PHE A 105 13.10 -4.89 -9.07
N ARG A 106 12.14 -4.35 -9.81
CA ARG A 106 12.23 -3.04 -10.45
C ARG A 106 11.40 -2.05 -9.64
N LEU A 107 11.89 -0.82 -9.53
CA LEU A 107 11.17 0.29 -8.92
C LEU A 107 11.07 1.46 -9.89
N ASP A 108 9.84 1.87 -10.17
CA ASP A 108 9.53 3.10 -10.92
C ASP A 108 8.72 4.05 -10.04
N ILE A 109 8.85 5.36 -10.23
CA ILE A 109 7.91 6.35 -9.71
C ILE A 109 7.01 6.80 -10.86
N LEU A 110 5.72 6.54 -10.72
CA LEU A 110 4.72 6.90 -11.71
C LEU A 110 4.05 8.21 -11.35
N PHE A 111 3.90 9.08 -12.35
CA PHE A 111 3.11 10.30 -12.29
C PHE A 111 1.90 10.15 -13.20
N THR A 112 0.70 10.36 -12.67
CA THR A 112 -0.56 10.20 -13.39
C THR A 112 -1.42 11.46 -13.28
N ASP A 113 -2.41 11.60 -14.16
CA ASP A 113 -3.46 12.61 -14.02
C ASP A 113 -4.64 12.12 -13.15
N GLU A 114 -5.65 12.98 -12.96
CA GLU A 114 -6.86 12.66 -12.18
C GLU A 114 -7.76 11.57 -12.79
N GLU A 115 -7.43 11.10 -13.99
CA GLU A 115 -8.08 9.96 -14.63
C GLU A 115 -7.23 8.68 -14.53
N GLY A 116 -6.08 8.75 -13.87
CA GLY A 116 -5.14 7.63 -13.73
C GLY A 116 -4.32 7.36 -14.99
N ARG A 117 -4.33 8.24 -15.99
CA ARG A 117 -3.50 8.09 -17.18
C ARG A 117 -2.06 8.46 -16.83
N LYS A 118 -1.11 7.60 -17.21
CA LYS A 118 0.32 7.84 -17.01
C LYS A 118 0.75 9.07 -17.80
N ARG A 119 1.34 10.03 -17.10
CA ARG A 119 1.90 11.26 -17.66
C ARG A 119 3.40 11.15 -17.79
N ASP A 120 4.05 10.60 -16.77
CA ASP A 120 5.48 10.42 -16.76
C ASP A 120 5.90 9.26 -15.86
N VAL A 121 7.12 8.77 -16.07
CA VAL A 121 7.74 7.67 -15.33
C VAL A 121 9.17 8.05 -15.02
N MET A 122 9.55 8.01 -13.74
CA MET A 122 10.93 8.09 -13.31
C MET A 122 11.38 6.70 -12.89
N THR A 123 12.17 6.04 -13.73
CA THR A 123 12.80 4.76 -13.38
C THR A 123 13.81 5.00 -12.26
N VAL A 124 13.68 4.27 -11.15
CA VAL A 124 14.66 4.30 -10.06
C VAL A 124 15.76 3.31 -10.38
N CYS A 125 15.41 2.04 -10.61
CA CYS A 125 16.35 0.98 -10.94
C CYS A 125 15.62 -0.21 -11.58
N ASP A 126 16.36 -1.00 -12.35
CA ASP A 126 15.90 -2.27 -12.93
C ASP A 126 16.20 -3.46 -12.01
N TYR A 127 15.62 -4.62 -12.31
CA TYR A 127 15.58 -5.84 -11.47
C TYR A 127 16.85 -6.17 -10.68
N ALA A 128 17.94 -6.54 -11.36
CA ALA A 128 19.20 -6.89 -10.69
C ALA A 128 19.83 -5.69 -9.98
N VAL A 129 19.71 -4.50 -10.56
CA VAL A 129 20.32 -3.27 -10.05
C VAL A 129 19.68 -2.84 -8.73
N CYS A 130 18.35 -2.96 -8.57
CA CYS A 130 17.72 -2.62 -7.31
C CYS A 130 18.12 -3.56 -6.17
N VAL A 131 18.40 -4.83 -6.46
CA VAL A 131 18.84 -5.78 -5.43
C VAL A 131 20.21 -5.39 -4.89
N GLU A 132 21.11 -4.97 -5.77
CA GLU A 132 22.51 -4.71 -5.39
C GLU A 132 22.75 -3.27 -4.93
N ARG A 133 22.02 -2.29 -5.52
CA ARG A 133 22.42 -0.87 -5.49
C ARG A 133 21.31 0.10 -5.14
N LEU A 134 20.15 -0.35 -4.65
CA LEU A 134 19.04 0.56 -4.33
C LEU A 134 19.45 1.66 -3.36
N ASP A 135 20.21 1.36 -2.30
CA ASP A 135 20.59 2.37 -1.30
C ASP A 135 21.48 3.48 -1.87
N GLU A 136 22.38 3.13 -2.80
CA GLU A 136 23.26 4.08 -3.49
C GLU A 136 22.45 4.96 -4.44
N ILE A 137 21.60 4.33 -5.25
CA ILE A 137 20.70 5.01 -6.18
C ILE A 137 19.74 5.92 -5.41
N ALA A 138 19.20 5.47 -4.28
CA ALA A 138 18.30 6.25 -3.46
C ALA A 138 18.98 7.51 -2.92
N LYS A 139 20.25 7.45 -2.48
CA LYS A 139 21.00 8.64 -2.04
C LYS A 139 21.18 9.67 -3.16
N GLU A 140 21.48 9.21 -4.37
CA GLU A 140 21.66 10.08 -5.54
C GLU A 140 20.34 10.66 -6.06
N LEU A 141 19.28 9.85 -6.04
CA LEU A 141 17.99 10.19 -6.63
C LEU A 141 17.11 11.00 -5.67
N LEU A 142 17.23 10.77 -4.36
CA LEU A 142 16.41 11.43 -3.34
C LEU A 142 16.31 12.95 -3.52
N PRO A 143 17.42 13.72 -3.65
CA PRO A 143 17.31 15.17 -3.80
C PRO A 143 16.59 15.57 -5.11
N LYS A 144 16.78 14.83 -6.20
CA LYS A 144 16.12 15.08 -7.48
C LYS A 144 14.62 14.81 -7.42
N LEU A 145 14.25 13.70 -6.77
CA LEU A 145 12.85 13.32 -6.58
C LEU A 145 12.14 14.29 -5.65
N ALA A 146 12.78 14.67 -4.53
CA ALA A 146 12.24 15.64 -3.60
C ALA A 146 12.01 17.01 -4.25
N ALA A 147 13.01 17.53 -4.98
CA ALA A 147 12.88 18.78 -5.71
C ALA A 147 11.72 18.74 -6.71
N ARG A 148 11.62 17.65 -7.50
CA ARG A 148 10.51 17.48 -8.43
C ARG A 148 9.15 17.45 -7.73
N LEU A 149 9.03 16.68 -6.65
CA LEU A 149 7.77 16.59 -5.89
C LEU A 149 7.38 17.95 -5.32
N GLN A 150 8.35 18.72 -4.82
CA GLN A 150 8.15 20.07 -4.31
C GLN A 150 7.71 21.04 -5.41
N ASP A 151 8.46 21.11 -6.52
CA ASP A 151 8.21 22.02 -7.65
C ASP A 151 6.86 21.74 -8.33
N ASP A 152 6.52 20.45 -8.46
CA ASP A 152 5.25 20.03 -9.01
C ASP A 152 4.11 20.08 -7.97
N GLY A 153 4.39 20.42 -6.71
CA GLY A 153 3.39 20.60 -5.66
C GLY A 153 2.72 19.30 -5.19
N TYR A 154 3.43 18.18 -5.20
CA TYR A 154 2.96 16.91 -4.66
C TYR A 154 3.09 16.88 -3.13
N ALA A 155 1.96 16.72 -2.45
CA ALA A 155 1.90 16.48 -1.02
C ALA A 155 1.50 15.03 -0.73
N SER A 156 2.00 14.46 0.36
CA SER A 156 1.60 13.13 0.79
C SER A 156 0.12 13.13 1.20
N ILE A 157 -0.64 12.15 0.71
CA ILE A 157 -2.02 11.93 1.14
C ILE A 157 -2.12 10.68 1.99
N ARG A 158 -2.89 10.79 3.08
CA ARG A 158 -3.04 9.69 4.05
C ARG A 158 -3.92 8.59 3.47
N GLY A 159 -3.37 7.38 3.43
CA GLY A 159 -4.12 6.18 3.10
C GLY A 159 -4.93 5.66 4.29
N ILE A 160 -6.09 5.09 3.99
CA ILE A 160 -6.89 4.28 4.90
C ILE A 160 -6.72 2.83 4.45
N GLY A 161 -6.11 2.00 5.29
CA GLY A 161 -5.86 0.60 4.97
C GLY A 161 -7.17 -0.16 4.77
N TRP A 162 -7.20 -1.02 3.77
CA TRP A 162 -8.31 -1.93 3.55
C TRP A 162 -8.16 -3.15 4.49
N PRO A 163 -9.16 -3.48 5.32
CA PRO A 163 -9.04 -4.61 6.24
C PRO A 163 -8.99 -5.94 5.49
N SER A 164 -8.01 -6.77 5.78
CA SER A 164 -7.88 -8.10 5.18
C SER A 164 -9.12 -8.95 5.47
N GLY A 165 -9.62 -9.65 4.45
CA GLY A 165 -10.78 -10.53 4.56
C GLY A 165 -12.13 -9.81 4.70
N ARG A 166 -12.18 -8.48 4.55
CA ARG A 166 -13.43 -7.72 4.53
C ARG A 166 -13.70 -7.14 3.15
N ASP A 167 -14.97 -7.13 2.79
CA ASP A 167 -15.45 -6.51 1.54
C ASP A 167 -15.92 -5.07 1.76
N GLU A 168 -15.86 -4.55 2.99
CA GLU A 168 -16.38 -3.24 3.34
C GLU A 168 -15.38 -2.40 4.13
N LEU A 169 -15.35 -1.10 3.82
CA LEU A 169 -14.54 -0.10 4.51
C LEU A 169 -15.37 1.17 4.73
N GLU A 170 -15.49 1.61 5.99
CA GLU A 170 -16.10 2.90 6.31
C GLU A 170 -15.10 4.05 6.07
N VAL A 171 -15.51 5.05 5.30
CA VAL A 171 -14.66 6.19 4.95
C VAL A 171 -15.34 7.49 5.36
N ASN A 172 -15.11 7.87 6.63
CA ASN A 172 -15.72 9.05 7.25
C ASN A 172 -15.51 10.35 6.45
N LEU A 173 -14.32 10.51 5.84
CA LEU A 173 -13.97 11.70 5.04
C LEU A 173 -14.91 11.95 3.85
N ILE A 174 -15.57 10.91 3.35
CA ILE A 174 -16.52 11.01 2.22
C ILE A 174 -17.96 10.63 2.61
N GLY A 175 -18.21 10.45 3.92
CA GLY A 175 -19.52 10.13 4.49
C GLY A 175 -20.19 8.92 3.83
N MET A 176 -19.41 7.91 3.44
CA MET A 176 -19.92 6.69 2.83
C MET A 176 -19.09 5.49 3.22
N LYS A 177 -19.72 4.31 3.14
CA LYS A 177 -19.03 3.03 3.22
C LYS A 177 -18.69 2.57 1.81
N LEU A 178 -17.45 2.17 1.58
CA LEU A 178 -17.03 1.52 0.36
C LEU A 178 -17.26 0.02 0.48
N LYS A 179 -17.82 -0.59 -0.55
CA LYS A 179 -17.94 -2.04 -0.68
C LYS A 179 -17.20 -2.49 -1.93
N TYR A 180 -16.40 -3.54 -1.80
CA TYR A 180 -15.68 -4.13 -2.91
C TYR A 180 -16.18 -5.55 -3.16
N THR A 181 -16.66 -5.82 -4.37
CA THR A 181 -17.22 -7.12 -4.72
C THR A 181 -16.92 -7.43 -6.18
N SER A 182 -16.33 -8.60 -6.43
CA SER A 182 -16.07 -9.11 -7.79
C SER A 182 -15.35 -8.10 -8.72
N GLY A 183 -14.37 -7.36 -8.20
CA GLY A 183 -13.61 -6.39 -8.99
C GLY A 183 -14.28 -5.03 -9.16
N ARG A 184 -15.43 -4.79 -8.51
CA ARG A 184 -16.14 -3.50 -8.54
C ARG A 184 -16.10 -2.83 -7.19
N LEU A 185 -15.88 -1.53 -7.21
CA LEU A 185 -15.98 -0.67 -6.03
C LEU A 185 -17.33 0.04 -6.06
N GLU A 186 -18.07 -0.07 -4.96
CA GLU A 186 -19.38 0.51 -4.74
C GLU A 186 -19.36 1.45 -3.54
N GLY A 187 -20.11 2.55 -3.61
CA GLY A 187 -20.36 3.45 -2.50
C GLY A 187 -21.74 3.19 -1.91
N LEU A 188 -21.80 2.91 -0.62
CA LEU A 188 -23.02 2.70 0.17
C LEU A 188 -23.28 3.93 1.03
N ARG A 189 -24.46 4.51 0.88
CA ARG A 189 -24.98 5.61 1.71
C ARG A 189 -26.31 5.20 2.33
N GLU A 190 -26.54 5.64 3.55
CA GLU A 190 -27.79 5.33 4.26
C GLU A 190 -29.01 5.80 3.47
N GLY A 191 -30.01 4.92 3.34
CA GLY A 191 -31.26 5.20 2.62
C GLY A 191 -31.12 5.37 1.09
N LYS A 192 -29.94 5.11 0.50
CA LYS A 192 -29.71 5.22 -0.95
C LYS A 192 -29.27 3.88 -1.56
N PRO A 193 -29.61 3.61 -2.83
CA PRO A 193 -29.09 2.43 -3.52
C PRO A 193 -27.56 2.49 -3.64
N PRO A 194 -26.87 1.32 -3.69
CA PRO A 194 -25.45 1.24 -3.96
C PRO A 194 -25.07 1.98 -5.24
N LEU A 195 -24.02 2.80 -5.18
CA LEU A 195 -23.48 3.52 -6.33
C LEU A 195 -22.24 2.81 -6.84
N THR A 196 -22.26 2.33 -8.08
CA THR A 196 -21.05 1.80 -8.73
C THR A 196 -20.05 2.93 -8.98
N LEU A 197 -18.89 2.89 -8.33
CA LEU A 197 -17.83 3.87 -8.50
C LEU A 197 -16.87 3.48 -9.64
N GLY A 198 -16.73 2.19 -9.92
CA GLY A 198 -15.95 1.70 -11.05
C GLY A 198 -15.53 0.25 -10.92
N ARG A 199 -14.89 -0.27 -11.97
CA ARG A 199 -14.22 -1.56 -11.97
C ARG A 199 -12.72 -1.35 -11.79
N LEU A 200 -12.11 -2.11 -10.90
CA LEU A 200 -10.68 -2.09 -10.63
C LEU A 200 -10.03 -3.22 -11.44
N GLY A 201 -9.40 -2.85 -12.55
CA GLY A 201 -8.71 -3.80 -13.44
C GLY A 201 -9.63 -4.80 -14.17
N THR A 202 -8.99 -5.71 -14.92
CA THR A 202 -9.69 -6.77 -15.68
C THR A 202 -9.96 -8.00 -14.81
N LYS A 203 -9.05 -8.34 -13.90
CA LYS A 203 -9.23 -9.33 -12.83
C LYS A 203 -9.40 -8.60 -11.51
N ALA A 204 -10.18 -9.15 -10.58
CA ALA A 204 -10.41 -8.55 -9.28
C ALA A 204 -9.10 -8.50 -8.46
N PRO A 205 -8.47 -7.33 -8.24
CA PRO A 205 -7.29 -7.25 -7.39
C PRO A 205 -7.66 -7.41 -5.90
N GLU A 206 -6.64 -7.57 -5.06
CA GLU A 206 -6.75 -7.46 -3.60
C GLU A 206 -6.57 -5.99 -3.20
N LEU A 207 -7.53 -5.41 -2.47
CA LEU A 207 -7.41 -4.01 -2.05
C LEU A 207 -6.46 -3.86 -0.87
N LEU A 208 -5.58 -2.87 -0.93
CA LEU A 208 -4.58 -2.60 0.10
C LEU A 208 -4.92 -1.33 0.89
N ALA A 209 -5.28 -0.25 0.19
CA ALA A 209 -5.60 1.03 0.81
C ALA A 209 -6.42 1.92 -0.13
N VAL A 210 -7.11 2.89 0.47
CA VAL A 210 -7.77 3.98 -0.25
C VAL A 210 -7.22 5.33 0.20
N PHE A 211 -7.14 6.27 -0.73
CA PHE A 211 -6.56 7.59 -0.55
C PHE A 211 -7.58 8.62 -1.01
N VAL A 212 -8.18 9.31 -0.06
CA VAL A 212 -9.21 10.32 -0.33
C VAL A 212 -8.54 11.65 -0.64
N VAL A 213 -8.93 12.29 -1.74
CA VAL A 213 -8.58 13.69 -2.02
C VAL A 213 -9.86 14.54 -1.88
N PRO A 214 -10.08 15.20 -0.72
CA PRO A 214 -11.38 15.76 -0.35
C PRO A 214 -11.98 16.72 -1.38
N ASP A 215 -11.15 17.61 -1.95
CA ASP A 215 -11.64 18.75 -2.74
C ASP A 215 -11.89 18.42 -4.22
N VAL A 216 -11.36 17.30 -4.73
CA VAL A 216 -11.39 16.98 -6.17
C VAL A 216 -12.25 15.78 -6.53
N LYS A 217 -12.98 15.23 -5.55
CA LYS A 217 -13.87 14.06 -5.73
C LYS A 217 -13.13 12.91 -6.43
N ARG A 218 -11.89 12.65 -6.02
CA ARG A 218 -11.10 11.52 -6.48
C ARG A 218 -10.69 10.65 -5.30
N LEU A 219 -10.65 9.36 -5.59
CA LEU A 219 -10.17 8.34 -4.69
C LEU A 219 -9.04 7.59 -5.41
N GLY A 220 -7.85 7.60 -4.83
CA GLY A 220 -6.81 6.65 -5.20
C GLY A 220 -7.06 5.32 -4.50
N VAL A 221 -7.07 4.22 -5.22
CA VAL A 221 -7.25 2.87 -4.67
C VAL A 221 -6.01 2.07 -4.99
N LEU A 222 -5.23 1.78 -3.96
CA LEU A 222 -4.04 0.96 -4.08
C LEU A 222 -4.45 -0.50 -3.92
N ALA A 223 -4.10 -1.32 -4.91
CA ALA A 223 -4.50 -2.71 -4.95
C ALA A 223 -3.35 -3.58 -5.46
N LYS A 224 -3.26 -4.82 -4.98
CA LYS A 224 -2.35 -5.82 -5.50
C LYS A 224 -2.99 -6.51 -6.70
N PRO A 225 -2.39 -6.44 -7.90
CA PRO A 225 -2.95 -7.05 -9.10
C PRO A 225 -3.11 -8.57 -8.97
N ALA A 226 -4.21 -9.09 -9.49
CA ALA A 226 -4.47 -10.53 -9.56
C ALA A 226 -3.95 -11.18 -10.87
N ASP A 227 -3.15 -10.46 -11.65
CA ASP A 227 -2.68 -10.95 -12.95
C ASP A 227 -1.40 -11.79 -12.86
N GLY A 228 -0.75 -11.83 -11.68
CA GLY A 228 0.45 -12.65 -11.43
C GLY A 228 1.71 -12.13 -12.10
N LYS A 229 1.72 -10.89 -12.63
CA LYS A 229 2.88 -10.33 -13.37
C LYS A 229 3.96 -9.75 -12.47
N GLY A 230 3.99 -10.12 -11.21
CA GLY A 230 4.99 -9.64 -10.24
C GLY A 230 4.80 -8.19 -9.78
N VAL A 231 3.80 -7.46 -10.28
CA VAL A 231 3.47 -6.11 -9.77
C VAL A 231 2.99 -6.25 -8.32
N VAL A 232 3.66 -5.56 -7.40
CA VAL A 232 3.37 -5.64 -5.96
C VAL A 232 2.09 -4.87 -5.62
N GLN A 233 1.92 -3.71 -6.23
CA GLN A 233 0.78 -2.83 -6.03
C GLN A 233 0.59 -1.93 -7.26
N GLU A 234 -0.64 -1.54 -7.55
CA GLU A 234 -0.99 -0.56 -8.56
C GLU A 234 -2.04 0.41 -8.02
N LEU A 235 -2.01 1.65 -8.52
CA LEU A 235 -2.96 2.68 -8.16
C LEU A 235 -4.07 2.78 -9.22
N HIS A 236 -5.32 2.62 -8.79
CA HIS A 236 -6.51 2.89 -9.57
C HIS A 236 -7.10 4.23 -9.14
N ILE A 237 -7.47 5.09 -10.10
CA ILE A 237 -8.15 6.35 -9.78
C ILE A 237 -9.65 6.20 -10.02
N VAL A 238 -10.43 6.50 -8.99
CA VAL A 238 -11.88 6.37 -8.98
C VAL A 238 -12.52 7.74 -8.79
N LYS A 239 -13.54 8.03 -9.58
CA LYS A 239 -14.31 9.27 -9.47
C LYS A 239 -15.43 9.11 -8.44
N LEU A 240 -15.51 10.07 -7.52
CA LEU A 240 -16.60 10.18 -6.57
C LEU A 240 -17.74 11.05 -7.17
N PRO A 241 -19.00 10.81 -6.80
CA PRO A 241 -20.15 11.59 -7.26
C PRO A 241 -20.14 13.06 -6.78
#